data_AF-A0A7K3DFD2-F1
#
_entry.id   AF-A0A7K3DFD2-F1
#
_cell.length_a   1.000
_cell.length_b   1.000
_cell.length_c   1.000
_cell.angle_alpha   90.00
_cell.angle_beta   90.00
_cell.angle_gamma   90.00
#
_symmetry.space_group_name_H-M   'P 1'
#
loop_
_entity.id
_entity.type
_entity.pdbx_description
1 polymer ?
#
loop_
_entity_poly.entity_id
_entity_poly.type
_entity_poly.pdbx_seq_one_letter_code
_entity_poly.pdbx_strand_id
1 'polypeptide(L)'
;HGDLEVHFVGLPATQNPLALTAPTVLDVSPLLRELIIAYTRDPHDDGPQRRRLRAVLLDQLRTAPVRPLHLPAPSAPLLRELSALLAADPADSRSLEELGHVIGASARTLSRLLRADLGLTYPQWRTQIRLHHALVLLADGLPVTAVAHRCGWSSASTFIAVFHRTFGHTPGSRAAR
;
A
#
# COMPACT_ATOMS: atom_id res chain seq x y z
N HIS A 1 12.63 13.77 10.80
CA HIS A 1 11.62 12.70 10.91
C HIS A 1 10.27 13.38 10.98
N GLY A 2 9.41 13.18 9.98
CA GLY A 2 8.06 13.75 10.00
C GLY A 2 7.17 12.93 10.92
N ASP A 3 6.35 13.59 11.74
CA ASP A 3 5.34 12.92 12.54
C ASP A 3 4.34 12.21 11.61
N LEU A 4 4.20 10.90 11.77
CA LEU A 4 3.18 10.12 11.10
C LEU A 4 1.91 10.15 11.96
N GLU A 5 0.90 10.90 11.53
CA GLU A 5 -0.40 10.94 12.17
C GLU A 5 -1.34 9.92 11.50
N VAL A 6 -1.90 9.00 12.29
CA VAL A 6 -2.82 7.95 11.82
C VAL A 6 -4.24 8.31 12.21
N HIS A 7 -5.13 8.39 11.20
CA HIS A 7 -6.55 8.67 11.41
C HIS A 7 -7.40 7.41 11.18
N PHE A 8 -8.24 7.07 12.14
CA PHE A 8 -9.14 5.92 12.05
C PHE A 8 -10.58 6.36 11.81
N VAL A 9 -11.18 5.91 10.72
CA VAL A 9 -12.60 6.13 10.40
C VAL A 9 -13.34 4.80 10.56
N GLY A 10 -14.08 4.65 11.66
CA GLY A 10 -14.94 3.48 11.88
C GLY A 10 -16.27 3.60 11.14
N LEU A 11 -16.65 2.55 10.42
CA LEU A 11 -17.99 2.39 9.85
C LEU A 11 -18.71 1.24 10.56
N PRO A 12 -20.04 1.34 10.79
CA PRO A 12 -20.81 0.24 11.36
C PRO A 12 -20.66 -1.01 10.49
N ALA A 13 -20.46 -2.18 11.10
CA ALA A 13 -20.28 -3.45 10.37
C ALA A 13 -21.47 -3.80 9.46
N THR A 14 -22.65 -3.27 9.77
CA THR A 14 -23.88 -3.40 8.96
C THR A 14 -23.90 -2.50 7.72
N GLN A 15 -22.91 -1.62 7.57
CA GLN A 15 -22.79 -0.68 6.46
C GLN A 15 -21.47 -0.92 5.74
N ASN A 16 -21.56 -1.39 4.49
CA ASN A 16 -20.43 -1.43 3.56
C ASN A 16 -20.67 -0.44 2.41
N PRO A 17 -20.57 0.89 2.66
CA PRO A 17 -20.91 1.90 1.67
C PRO A 17 -20.00 1.88 0.45
N LEU A 18 -18.88 1.16 0.54
CA LEU A 18 -17.85 1.04 -0.50
C LEU A 18 -17.92 -0.30 -1.24
N ALA A 19 -18.84 -1.19 -0.85
CA ALA A 19 -18.98 -2.55 -1.37
C ALA A 19 -17.65 -3.36 -1.37
N LEU A 20 -16.75 -3.09 -0.42
CA LEU A 20 -15.46 -3.74 -0.31
C LEU A 20 -15.61 -5.09 0.39
N THR A 21 -15.15 -6.17 -0.24
CA THR A 21 -15.19 -7.53 0.32
C THR A 21 -13.82 -8.04 0.78
N ALA A 22 -12.78 -7.22 0.59
CA ALA A 22 -11.41 -7.49 0.98
C ALA A 22 -10.72 -6.16 1.39
N PRO A 23 -9.58 -6.20 2.10
CA PRO A 23 -8.80 -4.99 2.40
C PRO A 23 -8.36 -4.29 1.11
N THR A 24 -8.70 -3.00 0.96
CA THR A 24 -8.50 -2.22 -0.27
C THR A 24 -7.87 -0.86 0.02
N VAL A 25 -6.96 -0.42 -0.85
CA VAL A 25 -6.41 0.94 -0.80
C VAL A 25 -7.13 1.85 -1.79
N LEU A 26 -7.48 3.04 -1.30
CA LEU A 26 -8.19 4.07 -2.05
C LEU A 26 -7.28 5.27 -2.25
N ASP A 27 -7.37 5.91 -3.41
CA ASP A 27 -6.79 7.23 -3.57
C ASP A 27 -7.51 8.23 -2.68
N VAL A 28 -6.73 8.95 -1.87
CA VAL A 28 -7.24 10.02 -1.04
C VAL A 28 -7.03 11.34 -1.77
N SER A 29 -8.11 11.90 -2.32
CA SER A 29 -8.10 13.25 -2.90
C SER A 29 -7.81 14.30 -1.82
N PRO A 30 -7.33 15.52 -2.16
CA PRO A 30 -7.10 16.58 -1.18
C PRO A 30 -8.35 16.89 -0.35
N LEU A 31 -9.53 16.91 -0.97
CA LEU A 31 -10.79 17.09 -0.27
C LEU A 31 -11.08 15.94 0.71
N LEU A 32 -10.93 14.69 0.26
CA LEU A 32 -11.14 13.52 1.12
C LEU A 32 -10.16 13.49 2.30
N ARG A 33 -8.91 13.92 2.08
CA ARG A 33 -7.91 14.07 3.15
C ARG A 33 -8.41 15.02 4.24
N GLU A 34 -8.81 16.24 3.87
CA GLU A 34 -9.26 17.24 4.84
C GLU A 34 -10.55 16.82 5.54
N LEU A 35 -11.44 16.10 4.84
CA LEU A 35 -12.63 15.52 5.45
C LEU A 35 -12.27 14.45 6.50
N ILE A 36 -11.30 13.58 6.24
CA ILE A 36 -10.82 12.57 7.20
C ILE A 36 -10.24 13.26 8.44
N ILE A 37 -9.38 14.26 8.26
CA ILE A 37 -8.76 15.02 9.35
C ILE A 37 -9.82 15.73 10.19
N ALA A 38 -10.76 16.42 9.54
CA ALA A 38 -11.84 17.12 10.24
C ALA A 38 -12.78 16.15 10.98
N TYR A 39 -13.11 15.00 10.37
CA TYR A 39 -14.01 14.00 10.97
C TYR A 39 -13.43 13.32 12.21
N THR A 40 -12.12 13.09 12.20
CA THR A 40 -11.41 12.35 13.25
C THR A 40 -10.93 13.23 14.40
N ARG A 41 -11.04 14.56 14.26
CA ARG A 41 -10.59 15.54 15.27
C ARG A 41 -11.38 15.48 16.58
N ASP A 42 -12.69 15.18 16.49
CA ASP A 42 -13.55 14.94 17.65
C ASP A 42 -14.42 13.69 17.40
N PRO A 43 -13.98 12.50 17.85
CA PRO A 43 -14.69 11.26 17.60
C PRO A 43 -15.96 11.10 18.45
N HIS A 44 -16.13 11.89 19.53
CA HIS A 44 -17.25 11.80 20.47
C HIS A 44 -18.36 12.81 20.19
N ASP A 45 -18.12 13.79 19.33
CA ASP A 45 -19.18 14.67 18.83
C ASP A 45 -20.19 13.87 18.00
N ASP A 46 -21.47 14.00 18.31
CA ASP A 46 -22.57 13.41 17.52
C ASP A 46 -23.49 14.50 16.93
N GLY A 47 -23.00 15.74 16.90
CA GLY A 47 -23.71 16.91 16.40
C GLY A 47 -24.10 16.83 14.92
N PRO A 48 -25.07 17.64 14.48
CA PRO A 48 -25.55 17.64 13.10
C PRO A 48 -24.45 18.02 12.08
N GLN A 49 -23.46 18.81 12.49
CA GLN A 49 -22.29 19.18 11.70
C GLN A 49 -21.46 17.94 11.34
N ARG A 50 -21.12 17.13 12.34
CA ARG A 50 -20.34 15.91 12.13
C ARG A 50 -21.09 14.88 11.30
N ARG A 51 -22.41 14.75 11.48
CA ARG A 51 -23.25 13.90 10.62
C ARG A 51 -23.20 14.32 9.15
N ARG A 52 -23.28 15.62 8.86
CA ARG A 52 -23.12 16.14 7.48
C ARG A 52 -21.72 15.87 6.93
N LEU A 53 -20.69 16.10 7.74
CA LEU A 53 -19.31 15.86 7.33
C LEU A 53 -19.06 14.37 7.03
N ARG A 54 -19.62 13.47 7.84
CA ARG A 54 -19.63 12.03 7.58
C ARG A 54 -20.31 11.67 6.27
N ALA A 55 -21.46 12.27 5.97
CA ALA A 55 -22.19 12.00 4.73
C ALA A 55 -21.33 12.37 3.50
N VAL A 56 -20.72 13.56 3.52
CA VAL A 56 -19.82 14.01 2.43
C VAL A 56 -18.60 13.10 2.33
N LEU A 57 -17.99 12.72 3.45
CA LEU A 57 -16.86 11.79 3.48
C LEU A 57 -17.22 10.44 2.83
N LEU A 58 -18.41 9.89 3.14
CA LEU A 58 -18.88 8.64 2.54
C LEU A 58 -19.11 8.77 1.03
N ASP A 59 -19.66 9.89 0.57
CA ASP A 59 -19.87 10.14 -0.86
C ASP A 59 -18.53 10.26 -1.61
N GLN A 60 -17.53 10.92 -1.01
CA GLN A 60 -16.18 10.99 -1.58
C GLN A 60 -15.48 9.64 -1.59
N LEU A 61 -15.66 8.80 -0.56
CA LEU A 61 -15.09 7.45 -0.54
C LEU A 61 -15.72 6.54 -1.61
N ARG A 62 -17.02 6.68 -1.90
CA ARG A 62 -17.71 5.92 -2.96
C ARG A 62 -17.19 6.22 -4.35
N THR A 63 -16.74 7.46 -4.58
CA THR A 63 -16.20 7.91 -5.87
C THR A 63 -14.69 7.83 -5.94
N ALA A 64 -14.02 7.50 -4.82
CA ALA A 64 -12.58 7.39 -4.76
C ALA A 64 -12.11 6.24 -5.66
N PRO A 65 -11.14 6.48 -6.57
CA PRO A 65 -10.63 5.41 -7.40
C PRO A 65 -9.90 4.40 -6.51
N VAL A 66 -10.35 3.14 -6.61
CA VAL A 66 -9.66 2.01 -6.00
C VAL A 66 -8.31 1.85 -6.68
N ARG A 67 -7.22 1.97 -5.92
CA ARG A 67 -5.89 1.68 -6.43
C ARG A 67 -5.53 0.23 -6.15
N PRO A 68 -4.80 -0.44 -7.05
CA PRO A 68 -4.26 -1.77 -6.81
C PRO A 68 -3.05 -1.74 -5.86
N LEU A 69 -3.05 -0.85 -4.86
CA LEU A 69 -2.02 -0.83 -3.82
C LEU A 69 -2.44 -1.79 -2.70
N HIS A 70 -2.51 -3.07 -3.01
CA HIS A 70 -2.71 -4.10 -2.00
C HIS A 70 -1.33 -4.46 -1.44
N LEU A 71 -1.03 -3.99 -0.23
CA LEU A 71 -0.06 -4.64 0.65
C LEU A 71 -0.81 -5.28 1.82
N PRO A 72 -1.62 -6.33 1.60
CA PRO A 72 -2.17 -7.11 2.69
C PRO A 72 -0.98 -7.62 3.50
N ALA A 73 -0.94 -7.28 4.79
CA ALA A 73 -0.01 -7.90 5.72
C ALA A 73 -0.29 -9.40 5.67
N PRO A 74 0.71 -10.25 5.34
CA PRO A 74 0.43 -11.67 5.19
C PRO A 74 -0.08 -12.26 6.49
N SER A 75 -1.15 -13.05 6.42
CA SER A 75 -1.72 -13.70 7.60
C SER A 75 -0.91 -14.94 7.98
N ALA A 76 -0.38 -15.65 6.97
CA ALA A 76 0.41 -16.85 7.16
C ALA A 76 1.80 -16.53 7.77
N PRO A 77 2.24 -17.23 8.84
CA PRO A 77 3.54 -17.02 9.46
C PRO A 77 4.72 -17.07 8.48
N LEU A 78 4.74 -18.07 7.59
CA LEU A 78 5.77 -18.21 6.56
C LEU A 78 5.82 -17.02 5.61
N LEU A 79 4.67 -16.44 5.26
CA LEU A 79 4.65 -15.26 4.39
C LEU A 79 5.07 -13.99 5.14
N ARG A 80 4.80 -13.90 6.46
CA ARG A 80 5.33 -12.80 7.29
C ARG A 80 6.86 -12.84 7.36
N GLU A 81 7.43 -14.03 7.54
CA GLU A 81 8.87 -14.21 7.54
C GLU A 81 9.49 -13.87 6.18
N LEU A 82 8.92 -14.38 5.09
CA LEU A 82 9.32 -14.03 3.73
C LEU A 82 9.21 -12.52 3.47
N SER A 83 8.15 -11.88 3.98
CA SER A 83 7.92 -10.44 3.84
C SER A 83 8.98 -9.64 4.59
N ALA A 84 9.33 -10.06 5.81
CA ALA A 84 10.37 -9.39 6.60
C ALA A 84 11.73 -9.47 5.92
N LEU A 85 12.05 -10.63 5.32
CA LEU A 85 13.28 -10.86 4.58
C LEU A 85 13.42 -9.91 3.39
N LEU A 86 12.36 -9.77 2.59
CA LEU A 86 12.33 -8.86 1.43
C LEU A 86 12.15 -7.39 1.80
N ALA A 87 11.59 -7.09 2.98
CA ALA A 87 11.51 -5.71 3.47
C ALA A 87 12.86 -5.21 3.98
N ALA A 88 13.68 -6.09 4.56
CA ALA A 88 15.03 -5.78 5.00
C ALA A 88 15.97 -5.47 3.82
N ASP A 89 15.82 -6.18 2.70
CA ASP A 89 16.51 -5.90 1.45
C ASP A 89 15.57 -6.03 0.23
N PRO A 90 14.94 -4.93 -0.21
CA PRO A 90 14.08 -4.94 -1.40
C PRO A 90 14.85 -5.23 -2.70
N ALA A 91 16.17 -5.03 -2.70
CA ALA A 91 17.02 -5.28 -3.85
C ALA A 91 17.40 -6.75 -4.00
N ASP A 92 17.19 -7.56 -2.96
CA ASP A 92 17.45 -9.00 -2.93
C ASP A 92 16.95 -9.67 -4.21
N SER A 93 17.88 -10.30 -4.93
CA SER A 93 17.67 -10.91 -6.24
C SER A 93 17.15 -12.35 -6.18
N ARG A 94 17.19 -12.99 -5.00
CA ARG A 94 16.88 -14.41 -4.82
C ARG A 94 15.52 -14.82 -5.38
N SER A 95 15.51 -16.02 -5.94
CA SER A 95 14.33 -16.74 -6.38
C SER A 95 13.49 -17.16 -5.17
N LEU A 96 12.21 -17.49 -5.43
CA LEU A 96 11.33 -18.02 -4.39
C LEU A 96 11.83 -19.35 -3.82
N GLU A 97 12.61 -20.11 -4.59
CA GLU A 97 13.20 -21.38 -4.17
C GLU A 97 14.35 -21.17 -3.19
N GLU A 98 15.26 -20.25 -3.50
CA GLU A 98 16.35 -19.87 -2.59
C GLU A 98 15.81 -19.27 -1.29
N LEU A 99 14.83 -18.36 -1.37
CA LEU A 99 14.18 -17.80 -0.19
C LEU A 99 13.44 -18.87 0.61
N GLY A 100 12.79 -19.81 -0.09
CA GLY A 100 12.12 -20.94 0.53
C GLY A 100 13.08 -21.82 1.32
N HIS A 101 14.28 -22.08 0.80
CA HIS A 101 15.31 -22.84 1.51
C HIS A 101 15.71 -22.15 2.83
N VAL A 102 15.82 -20.82 2.84
CA VAL A 102 16.16 -20.04 4.04
C VAL A 102 15.08 -20.13 5.12
N ILE A 103 13.80 -20.09 4.74
CA ILE A 103 12.67 -20.08 5.70
C ILE A 103 12.06 -21.48 5.93
N GLY A 104 12.69 -22.54 5.43
CA GLY A 104 12.23 -23.92 5.61
C GLY A 104 10.96 -24.30 4.84
N ALA A 105 10.70 -23.70 3.68
CA ALA A 105 9.52 -23.96 2.87
C ALA A 105 9.84 -24.17 1.37
N SER A 106 9.11 -25.06 0.69
CA SER A 106 9.25 -25.21 -0.76
C SER A 106 8.66 -24.01 -1.52
N ALA A 107 9.20 -23.69 -2.69
CA ALA A 107 8.65 -22.67 -3.58
C ALA A 107 7.18 -22.93 -3.95
N ARG A 108 6.79 -24.20 -4.07
CA ARG A 108 5.39 -24.62 -4.31
C ARG A 108 4.48 -24.26 -3.14
N THR A 109 4.92 -24.51 -1.91
CA THR A 109 4.17 -24.14 -0.69
C THR A 109 3.99 -22.62 -0.64
N LEU A 110 5.05 -21.86 -0.85
CA LEU A 110 5.01 -20.40 -0.79
C LEU A 110 4.16 -19.79 -1.90
N SER A 111 4.26 -20.29 -3.13
CA SER A 111 3.43 -19.84 -4.25
C SER A 111 1.95 -20.06 -3.98
N ARG A 112 1.59 -21.22 -3.43
CA ARG A 112 0.20 -21.52 -3.06
C ARG A 112 -0.29 -20.60 -1.95
N LEU A 113 0.53 -20.33 -0.94
CA LEU A 113 0.20 -19.41 0.14
C LEU A 113 0.02 -17.98 -0.39
N LEU A 114 0.92 -17.47 -1.23
CA LEU A 114 0.79 -16.13 -1.84
C LEU A 114 -0.51 -15.99 -2.63
N ARG A 115 -0.88 -17.03 -3.38
CA ARG A 115 -2.15 -17.05 -4.13
C ARG A 115 -3.37 -17.12 -3.23
N ALA A 116 -3.34 -17.94 -2.18
CA ALA A 116 -4.48 -18.13 -1.29
C ALA A 116 -4.70 -16.95 -0.32
N ASP A 117 -3.61 -16.40 0.23
CA ASP A 117 -3.63 -15.34 1.23
C ASP A 117 -3.72 -13.95 0.60
N LEU A 118 -2.95 -13.70 -0.47
CA LEU A 118 -2.80 -12.36 -1.06
C LEU A 118 -3.39 -12.26 -2.48
N GLY A 119 -3.76 -13.37 -3.12
CA GLY A 119 -4.21 -13.40 -4.52
C GLY A 119 -3.09 -13.17 -5.55
N LEU A 120 -1.83 -13.06 -5.11
CA LEU A 120 -0.71 -12.60 -5.94
C LEU A 120 0.25 -13.75 -6.32
N THR A 121 0.91 -13.61 -7.47
CA THR A 121 2.13 -14.38 -7.75
C THR A 121 3.33 -13.77 -7.03
N TYR A 122 4.40 -14.55 -6.86
CA TYR A 122 5.64 -14.05 -6.26
C TYR A 122 6.21 -12.80 -6.98
N PRO A 123 6.33 -12.75 -8.32
CA PRO A 123 6.79 -11.54 -9.01
C PRO A 123 5.90 -10.31 -8.75
N GLN A 124 4.58 -10.50 -8.71
CA GLN A 124 3.64 -9.42 -8.40
C GLN A 124 3.81 -8.92 -6.98
N TRP A 125 3.90 -9.83 -6.01
CA TRP A 125 4.06 -9.49 -4.61
C TRP A 125 5.41 -8.83 -4.33
N ARG A 126 6.51 -9.33 -4.89
CA ARG A 126 7.82 -8.70 -4.80
C ARG A 126 7.84 -7.31 -5.42
N THR A 127 7.14 -7.12 -6.53
CA THR A 127 6.96 -5.78 -7.14
C THR A 127 6.27 -4.83 -6.17
N GLN A 128 5.20 -5.27 -5.50
CA GLN A 128 4.49 -4.46 -4.51
C GLN A 128 5.39 -4.04 -3.33
N ILE A 129 6.18 -4.97 -2.78
CA ILE A 129 7.16 -4.65 -1.71
C ILE A 129 8.14 -3.57 -2.17
N ARG A 130 8.73 -3.75 -3.37
CA ARG A 130 9.69 -2.78 -3.94
C ARG A 130 9.08 -1.41 -4.17
N LEU A 131 7.85 -1.34 -4.64
CA LEU A 131 7.13 -0.08 -4.84
C LEU A 131 6.80 0.60 -3.51
N HIS A 132 6.42 -0.16 -2.50
CA HIS A 132 6.15 0.40 -1.17
C HIS A 132 7.42 0.99 -0.55
N HIS A 133 8.53 0.25 -0.60
CA HIS A 133 9.82 0.78 -0.15
C HIS A 133 10.26 2.00 -0.97
N ALA A 134 9.97 2.02 -2.27
CA ALA A 134 10.24 3.18 -3.11
C ALA A 134 9.44 4.42 -2.67
N LEU A 135 8.18 4.28 -2.27
CA LEU A 135 7.39 5.40 -1.75
C LEU A 135 8.03 6.02 -0.51
N VAL A 136 8.53 5.20 0.42
CA VAL A 136 9.23 5.68 1.62
C VAL A 136 10.47 6.48 1.24
N LEU A 137 11.33 5.92 0.38
CA LEU A 137 12.54 6.62 -0.05
C LEU A 137 12.26 7.90 -0.85
N LEU A 138 11.19 7.93 -1.65
CA LEU A 138 10.76 9.14 -2.35
C LEU A 138 10.25 10.20 -1.38
N ALA A 139 9.52 9.81 -0.33
CA ALA A 139 9.06 10.72 0.71
C ALA A 139 10.23 11.33 1.51
N ASP A 140 11.32 10.58 1.66
CA ASP A 140 12.58 11.06 2.23
C ASP A 140 13.38 11.97 1.27
N GLY A 141 12.84 12.26 0.07
CA GLY A 141 13.43 13.19 -0.89
C GLY A 141 14.56 12.62 -1.74
N LEU A 142 14.74 11.28 -1.77
CA LEU A 142 15.79 10.70 -2.60
C LEU A 142 15.51 10.87 -4.10
N PRO A 143 16.55 11.07 -4.92
CA PRO A 143 16.41 11.12 -6.38
C PRO A 143 15.80 9.82 -6.92
N VAL A 144 14.89 9.94 -7.88
CA VAL A 144 14.16 8.82 -8.51
C VAL A 144 15.10 7.71 -8.99
N THR A 145 16.26 8.07 -9.55
CA THR A 145 17.28 7.12 -10.01
C THR A 145 17.89 6.33 -8.86
N ALA A 146 18.23 7.00 -7.76
CA ALA A 146 18.76 6.35 -6.55
C ALA A 146 17.73 5.41 -5.91
N VAL A 147 16.46 5.82 -5.87
CA VAL A 147 15.35 4.98 -5.40
C VAL A 147 15.21 3.71 -6.25
N ALA A 148 15.26 3.84 -7.58
CA ALA A 148 15.16 2.70 -8.48
C ALA A 148 16.24 1.64 -8.19
N HIS A 149 17.50 2.07 -8.04
CA HIS A 149 18.60 1.17 -7.74
C HIS A 149 18.50 0.55 -6.34
N ARG A 150 18.15 1.33 -5.32
CA ARG A 150 17.96 0.83 -3.94
C ARG A 150 16.83 -0.18 -3.81
N CYS A 151 15.81 -0.10 -4.66
CA CYS A 151 14.73 -1.08 -4.71
C CYS A 151 14.99 -2.24 -5.69
N GLY A 152 16.20 -2.37 -6.22
CA GLY A 152 16.60 -3.49 -7.10
C GLY A 152 15.96 -3.49 -8.49
N TRP A 153 15.61 -2.32 -9.02
CA TRP A 153 15.19 -2.19 -10.40
C TRP A 153 16.40 -2.16 -11.33
N SER A 154 16.29 -2.80 -12.48
CA SER A 154 17.36 -2.84 -13.50
C SER A 154 17.65 -1.48 -14.12
N SER A 155 16.65 -0.58 -14.16
CA SER A 155 16.81 0.80 -14.62
C SER A 155 15.76 1.72 -14.01
N ALA A 156 16.07 3.02 -13.98
CA ALA A 156 15.11 4.06 -13.58
C ALA A 156 13.89 4.10 -14.50
N SER A 157 14.06 3.86 -15.80
CA SER A 157 12.96 3.83 -16.77
C SER A 157 11.98 2.68 -16.49
N THR A 158 12.50 1.48 -16.18
CA THR A 158 11.66 0.34 -15.78
C THR A 158 10.90 0.64 -14.49
N PHE A 159 11.57 1.22 -13.51
CA PHE A 159 10.93 1.66 -12.27
C PHE A 159 9.81 2.66 -12.54
N ILE A 160 10.06 3.74 -13.29
CA ILE A 160 9.06 4.77 -13.59
C ILE A 160 7.86 4.17 -14.32
N ALA A 161 8.07 3.28 -15.29
CA ALA A 161 6.99 2.64 -16.03
C ALA A 161 6.10 1.77 -15.12
N VAL A 162 6.72 0.95 -14.26
CA VAL A 162 5.98 0.11 -13.31
C VAL A 162 5.29 0.96 -12.24
N PHE A 163 5.97 1.99 -11.73
CA PHE A 163 5.41 2.93 -10.77
C PHE A 163 4.19 3.65 -11.37
N HIS A 164 4.30 4.21 -12.56
CA HIS A 164 3.18 4.87 -13.25
C HIS A 164 2.01 3.92 -13.51
N ARG A 165 2.29 2.69 -13.94
CA ARG A 165 1.23 1.68 -14.14
C ARG A 165 0.50 1.34 -12.83
N THR A 166 1.21 1.33 -11.70
CA THR A 166 0.63 1.00 -10.40
C THR A 166 -0.09 2.20 -9.76
N PHE A 167 0.50 3.39 -9.79
CA PHE A 167 0.04 4.59 -9.07
C PHE A 167 -0.68 5.61 -9.95
N GLY A 168 -0.64 5.47 -11.27
CA GLY A 168 -1.26 6.39 -12.22
C GLY A 168 -0.55 7.75 -12.35
N HIS A 169 0.63 7.90 -11.76
CA HIS A 169 1.46 9.09 -11.89
C HIS A 169 2.95 8.71 -11.80
N THR A 170 3.86 9.59 -12.19
CA THR A 170 5.30 9.30 -12.13
C THR A 170 5.87 9.62 -10.74
N PRO A 171 6.99 9.00 -10.31
CA PRO A 171 7.62 9.29 -9.02
C PRO A 171 7.95 10.77 -8.82
N GLY A 172 8.34 11.47 -9.91
CA GLY A 172 8.72 12.88 -9.90
C GLY A 172 7.54 13.86 -9.95
N SER A 173 6.31 13.40 -10.21
CA SER A 173 5.14 14.29 -10.30
C SER A 173 4.65 14.80 -8.94
N ARG A 174 5.31 14.40 -7.83
CA ARG A 174 5.01 14.83 -6.46
C ARG A 174 6.08 15.72 -5.83
N ALA A 175 6.73 16.54 -6.64
CA ALA A 175 7.55 17.66 -6.16
C ALA A 175 6.82 19.00 -6.36
N ALA A 176 5.74 19.23 -5.62
CA ALA A 176 5.26 20.59 -5.32
C ALA A 176 4.13 20.58 -4.27
N ARG A 177 4.51 21.01 -3.06
CA ARG A 177 3.69 21.60 -1.99
C ARG A 177 2.85 20.67 -1.12
#